data_AF-A0AAN7M257-F1
#
_entry.id   AF-A0AAN7M257-F1
#
_cell.length_a   1.000
_cell.length_b   1.000
_cell.length_c   1.000
_cell.angle_alpha   90.00
_cell.angle_beta   90.00
_cell.angle_gamma   90.00
#
_symmetry.space_group_name_H-M   'P 1'
#
loop_
_entity.id
_entity.type
_entity.pdbx_description
1 polymer ?
#
loop_
_entity_poly.entity_id
_entity_poly.type
_entity_poly.pdbx_seq_one_letter_code
_entity_poly.pdbx_strand_id
1 'polypeptide(L)'
;MKREGNFLCPFWICINKLDSFDPGGHIDIKRDPGKVSTQFSPNKVIVYGGEKMIKVPVLLLCLISLCVFAHSRPINPAESDPHVNRSFKPNSTQNTGSCSYAVTIKTSCSSVSYTRDQISLAFGDAYGNQVYAPRIDDPSTRTFERCSTDSFQILGPCTYQVCYVYLYRTGYDGWKPESVSIYGYYTKAITFYYNTFVPYGVWFGFNQCGSYLASTSSPSSAAA
;
A
#
# COMPACT_ATOMS: atom_id res chain seq x y z
N MET A 1 -2.01 6.04 40.72
CA MET A 1 -0.70 6.38 40.10
C MET A 1 -0.61 5.80 38.69
N LYS A 2 -0.83 6.64 37.67
CA LYS A 2 -0.41 6.56 36.25
C LYS A 2 -1.29 7.57 35.49
N ARG A 3 -0.90 8.85 35.50
CA ARG A 3 -0.15 9.57 34.44
C ARG A 3 -0.83 9.51 33.07
N GLU A 4 -1.37 10.66 32.71
CA GLU A 4 -1.84 11.08 31.41
C GLU A 4 -0.72 11.09 30.36
N GLY A 5 -1.12 10.91 29.10
CA GLY A 5 -0.34 11.16 27.90
C GLY A 5 -1.30 11.35 26.73
N ASN A 6 -1.47 12.60 26.32
CA ASN A 6 -2.43 13.09 25.33
C ASN A 6 -2.18 12.50 23.93
N PHE A 7 -3.23 12.00 23.29
CA PHE A 7 -3.31 11.88 21.83
C PHE A 7 -4.26 12.95 21.31
N LEU A 8 -3.68 13.93 20.63
CA LEU A 8 -4.40 14.87 19.77
C LEU A 8 -4.59 14.19 18.41
N CYS A 9 -5.84 13.82 18.08
CA CYS A 9 -6.28 13.62 16.70
C CYS A 9 -7.48 14.53 16.46
N PRO A 10 -7.43 15.47 15.49
CA PRO A 10 -8.55 16.35 15.21
C PRO A 10 -9.61 15.66 14.35
N PHE A 11 -10.84 15.76 14.85
CA PHE A 11 -12.10 15.98 14.13
C PHE A 11 -12.50 15.12 12.91
N TRP A 12 -13.41 14.19 13.23
CA TRP A 12 -14.78 14.03 12.67
C TRP A 12 -15.14 12.73 11.89
N ILE A 13 -15.96 11.91 12.58
CA ILE A 13 -17.11 11.08 12.15
C ILE A 13 -16.77 9.83 11.32
N CYS A 14 -16.74 8.60 11.86
CA CYS A 14 -17.79 7.75 12.48
C CYS A 14 -18.98 7.40 11.56
N ILE A 15 -19.48 6.16 11.67
CA ILE A 15 -20.56 5.47 10.92
C ILE A 15 -20.01 4.68 9.71
N ASN A 16 -20.03 3.34 9.61
CA ASN A 16 -20.84 2.29 10.23
C ASN A 16 -19.98 1.10 10.66
N LYS A 17 -20.15 0.64 11.91
CA LYS A 17 -19.90 -0.75 12.30
C LYS A 17 -21.26 -1.40 12.47
N LEU A 18 -21.57 -2.32 11.55
CA LEU A 18 -22.70 -3.24 11.64
C LEU A 18 -22.34 -4.30 12.68
N ASP A 19 -23.00 -4.27 13.83
CA ASP A 19 -23.08 -5.43 14.72
C ASP A 19 -24.51 -5.54 15.29
N SER A 20 -25.13 -6.65 14.92
CA SER A 20 -26.18 -7.45 15.55
C SER A 20 -27.39 -6.84 16.26
N PHE A 21 -28.52 -7.39 15.81
CA PHE A 21 -29.91 -7.29 16.23
C PHE A 21 -30.16 -8.17 17.48
N ASP A 22 -30.82 -7.65 18.51
CA ASP A 22 -31.60 -8.47 19.46
C ASP A 22 -32.83 -7.67 19.95
N PRO A 23 -34.05 -8.23 19.98
CA PRO A 23 -35.31 -7.49 20.09
C PRO A 23 -35.93 -7.61 21.49
N GLY A 24 -36.32 -6.48 22.08
CA GLY A 24 -37.15 -6.50 23.30
C GLY A 24 -36.87 -5.35 24.25
N GLY A 25 -37.41 -4.16 23.95
CA GLY A 25 -37.32 -3.00 24.83
C GLY A 25 -38.52 -2.08 24.63
N HIS A 26 -39.48 -2.18 25.55
CA HIS A 26 -40.68 -1.34 25.64
C HIS A 26 -40.28 0.11 25.90
N ILE A 27 -40.70 1.04 25.05
CA ILE A 27 -40.42 2.49 25.21
C ILE A 27 -41.72 3.20 25.61
N ASP A 28 -41.80 3.65 26.86
CA ASP A 28 -42.88 4.49 27.38
C ASP A 28 -42.69 5.94 26.92
N ILE A 29 -43.63 6.45 26.12
CA ILE A 29 -43.67 7.86 25.71
C ILE A 29 -44.55 8.62 26.71
N LYS A 30 -43.93 9.26 27.71
CA LYS A 30 -44.62 10.28 28.51
C LYS A 30 -44.89 11.52 27.65
N ARG A 31 -46.18 11.80 27.45
CA ARG A 31 -46.75 12.89 26.68
C ARG A 31 -46.99 14.08 27.62
N ASP A 32 -46.21 15.15 27.49
CA ASP A 32 -46.47 16.39 28.25
C ASP A 32 -47.72 17.11 27.71
N PRO A 33 -48.66 17.54 28.58
CA PRO A 33 -49.90 18.18 28.19
C PRO A 33 -49.75 19.71 28.17
N GLY A 34 -49.71 20.29 26.96
CA GLY A 34 -49.67 21.73 26.76
C GLY A 34 -50.06 22.12 25.34
N LYS A 35 -51.37 22.02 25.03
CA LYS A 35 -52.08 22.55 23.84
C LYS A 35 -51.63 24.00 23.53
N VAL A 36 -51.65 24.49 22.29
CA VAL A 36 -52.88 24.74 21.50
C VAL A 36 -52.53 24.82 19.99
N SER A 37 -53.30 24.06 19.22
CA SER A 37 -53.44 24.15 17.76
C SER A 37 -54.15 25.45 17.37
N THR A 38 -53.65 26.17 16.38
CA THR A 38 -54.47 27.12 15.61
C THR A 38 -54.38 26.84 14.12
N GLN A 39 -55.59 26.69 13.58
CA GLN A 39 -56.07 26.37 12.25
C GLN A 39 -55.25 26.90 11.06
N PHE A 40 -55.15 26.00 10.07
CA PHE A 40 -54.93 26.32 8.66
C PHE A 40 -56.06 27.21 8.12
N SER A 41 -55.68 28.35 7.53
CA SER A 41 -56.52 29.12 6.61
C SER A 41 -55.77 29.23 5.28
N PRO A 42 -56.36 28.84 4.13
CA PRO A 42 -55.58 28.54 2.91
C PRO A 42 -55.18 29.76 2.07
N ASN A 43 -55.40 31.00 2.52
CA ASN A 43 -55.16 32.19 1.69
C ASN A 43 -54.31 33.27 2.39
N LYS A 44 -53.06 32.95 2.72
CA LYS A 44 -52.07 34.00 3.07
C LYS A 44 -50.67 33.61 2.64
N VAL A 45 -50.25 34.11 1.48
CA VAL A 45 -48.84 34.07 1.03
C VAL A 45 -48.09 35.13 1.82
N ILE A 46 -47.24 34.72 2.76
CA ILE A 46 -46.27 35.63 3.38
C ILE A 46 -45.03 35.59 2.49
N VAL A 47 -44.86 36.63 1.66
CA VAL A 47 -43.65 36.88 0.90
C VAL A 47 -42.59 37.40 1.87
N TYR A 48 -41.57 36.59 2.17
CA TYR A 48 -40.35 37.11 2.81
C TYR A 48 -39.56 37.91 1.77
N GLY A 49 -39.90 39.19 1.65
CA GLY A 49 -39.11 40.19 0.96
C GLY A 49 -37.86 40.47 1.78
N GLY A 50 -36.71 40.05 1.25
CA GLY A 50 -35.42 40.22 1.90
C GLY A 50 -34.30 39.55 1.11
N GLU A 51 -34.19 39.89 -0.17
CA GLU A 51 -33.07 39.49 -1.02
C GLU A 51 -31.77 40.14 -0.50
N LYS A 52 -31.16 39.54 0.53
CA LYS A 52 -29.72 39.72 0.71
C LYS A 52 -29.07 38.85 -0.34
N MET A 53 -28.79 39.45 -1.50
CA MET A 53 -27.95 38.88 -2.55
C MET A 53 -26.70 38.29 -1.89
N ILE A 54 -26.68 36.97 -1.73
CA ILE A 54 -25.44 36.23 -1.60
C ILE A 54 -24.73 36.55 -2.90
N LYS A 55 -23.75 37.45 -2.81
CA LYS A 55 -23.06 37.99 -3.97
C LYS A 55 -22.52 36.78 -4.73
N VAL A 56 -22.98 36.61 -5.97
CA VAL A 56 -22.53 35.58 -6.93
C VAL A 56 -21.01 35.34 -6.90
N PRO A 57 -20.12 36.34 -6.68
CA PRO A 57 -18.68 36.11 -6.54
C PRO A 57 -18.29 35.24 -5.34
N VAL A 58 -19.01 35.33 -4.22
CA VAL A 58 -18.71 34.57 -2.98
C VAL A 58 -19.10 33.10 -3.14
N LEU A 59 -20.24 32.83 -3.78
CA LEU A 59 -20.66 31.46 -4.09
C LEU A 59 -19.69 30.80 -5.09
N LEU A 60 -19.23 31.56 -6.10
CA LEU A 60 -18.27 31.09 -7.08
C LEU A 60 -16.89 30.79 -6.44
N LEU A 61 -16.41 31.64 -5.53
CA LEU A 61 -15.18 31.43 -4.77
C LEU A 61 -15.23 30.16 -3.89
N CYS A 62 -16.36 29.88 -3.25
CA CYS A 62 -16.54 28.66 -2.45
C CYS A 62 -16.51 27.39 -3.31
N LEU A 63 -17.15 27.41 -4.49
CA LEU A 63 -17.14 26.27 -5.41
C LEU A 63 -15.74 25.98 -5.96
N ILE A 64 -14.96 27.02 -6.28
CA ILE A 64 -13.57 26.87 -6.73
C ILE A 64 -12.70 26.26 -5.62
N SER A 65 -12.85 26.71 -4.37
CA SER A 65 -12.12 26.17 -3.22
C SER A 65 -12.39 24.68 -2.99
N LEU A 66 -13.65 24.25 -3.09
CA LEU A 66 -14.05 22.84 -2.96
C LEU A 66 -13.47 21.95 -4.07
N CYS A 67 -13.30 22.49 -5.29
CA CYS A 67 -12.64 21.76 -6.37
C CYS A 67 -11.14 21.52 -6.09
N VAL A 68 -10.43 22.41 -5.38
CA VAL A 68 -8.99 22.22 -5.12
C VAL A 68 -8.73 21.08 -4.14
N PHE A 69 -9.60 20.89 -3.14
CA PHE A 69 -9.45 19.81 -2.15
C PHE A 69 -9.80 18.42 -2.70
N ALA A 70 -10.59 18.33 -3.77
CA ALA A 70 -10.94 17.05 -4.40
C ALA A 70 -9.81 16.45 -5.27
N HIS A 71 -8.73 17.19 -5.52
CA HIS A 71 -7.61 16.77 -6.38
C HIS A 71 -6.33 16.40 -5.63
N SER A 72 -6.38 16.18 -4.31
CA SER A 72 -5.26 15.59 -3.59
C SER A 72 -5.11 14.12 -4.00
N ARG A 73 -4.48 13.88 -5.16
CA ARG A 73 -3.91 12.57 -5.47
C ARG A 73 -2.93 12.26 -4.33
N PRO A 74 -3.08 11.13 -3.61
CA PRO A 74 -2.03 10.71 -2.70
C PRO A 74 -0.74 10.61 -3.52
N ILE A 75 0.29 11.34 -3.10
CA ILE A 75 1.63 11.21 -3.67
C ILE A 75 2.13 9.84 -3.19
N ASN A 76 1.74 8.78 -3.91
CA ASN A 76 2.45 7.51 -3.79
C ASN A 76 3.88 7.80 -4.30
N PRO A 77 4.93 7.51 -3.51
CA PRO A 77 6.29 7.58 -4.03
C PRO A 77 6.31 6.75 -5.30
N ALA A 78 6.77 7.36 -6.40
CA ALA A 78 6.70 6.80 -7.74
C ALA A 78 7.07 5.32 -7.74
N GLU A 79 6.05 4.46 -7.78
CA GLU A 79 6.22 3.03 -7.85
C GLU A 79 6.73 2.75 -9.26
N SER A 80 8.06 2.67 -9.39
CA SER A 80 8.69 2.40 -10.67
C SER A 80 8.21 1.04 -11.16
N ASP A 81 7.65 0.95 -12.34
CA ASP A 81 7.23 -0.35 -12.90
C ASP A 81 8.43 -1.34 -12.95
N PRO A 82 8.17 -2.65 -12.80
CA PRO A 82 9.20 -3.64 -12.99
C PRO A 82 9.68 -3.63 -14.45
N HIS A 83 10.99 -3.71 -14.65
CA HIS A 83 11.61 -3.63 -15.97
C HIS A 83 12.58 -4.78 -16.20
N VAL A 84 12.81 -5.08 -17.48
CA VAL A 84 13.81 -6.06 -17.89
C VAL A 84 15.19 -5.44 -17.76
N ASN A 85 16.11 -6.15 -17.12
CA ASN A 85 17.51 -5.78 -17.03
C ASN A 85 18.40 -6.88 -17.62
N ARG A 86 18.78 -6.73 -18.89
CA ARG A 86 19.62 -7.72 -19.60
C ARG A 86 21.09 -7.69 -19.18
N SER A 87 21.52 -6.58 -18.57
CA SER A 87 22.91 -6.38 -18.15
C SER A 87 23.16 -6.86 -16.72
N PHE A 88 22.09 -7.12 -15.95
CA PHE A 88 22.20 -7.63 -14.59
C PHE A 88 22.85 -9.01 -14.57
N LYS A 89 23.91 -9.14 -13.76
CA LYS A 89 24.63 -10.39 -13.55
C LYS A 89 24.75 -10.60 -12.05
N PRO A 90 24.13 -11.65 -11.47
CA PRO A 90 24.30 -11.89 -10.06
C PRO A 90 25.74 -12.36 -9.76
N ASN A 91 26.33 -11.81 -8.70
CA ASN A 91 27.56 -12.32 -8.13
C ASN A 91 27.34 -13.73 -7.54
N SER A 92 27.93 -14.75 -8.16
CA SER A 92 27.80 -16.17 -7.77
C SER A 92 28.76 -16.58 -6.66
N THR A 93 29.63 -15.69 -6.17
CA THR A 93 30.40 -15.92 -4.94
C THR A 93 29.38 -16.21 -3.85
N GLN A 94 29.40 -17.46 -3.43
CA GLN A 94 28.33 -18.19 -2.75
C GLN A 94 27.70 -17.38 -1.63
N ASN A 95 26.47 -17.70 -1.26
CA ASN A 95 25.80 -17.24 -0.04
C ASN A 95 26.55 -17.66 1.24
N THR A 96 27.86 -17.46 1.33
CA THR A 96 28.70 -17.42 2.52
C THR A 96 28.37 -16.13 3.25
N GLY A 97 27.14 -16.09 3.75
CA GLY A 97 26.53 -14.92 4.35
C GLY A 97 26.32 -15.12 5.83
N SER A 98 26.73 -14.16 6.65
CA SER A 98 26.40 -14.14 8.08
C SER A 98 24.97 -13.69 8.35
N CYS A 99 24.25 -13.20 7.34
CA CYS A 99 22.88 -12.70 7.47
C CYS A 99 21.86 -13.65 6.83
N SER A 100 20.69 -13.75 7.50
CA SER A 100 19.52 -14.47 7.01
C SER A 100 18.41 -13.48 6.66
N TYR A 101 17.74 -13.76 5.56
CA TYR A 101 16.64 -12.97 5.03
C TYR A 101 15.40 -13.85 4.91
N ALA A 102 14.29 -13.38 5.45
CA ALA A 102 12.99 -13.96 5.15
C ALA A 102 12.45 -13.27 3.89
N VAL A 103 12.16 -14.03 2.85
CA VAL A 103 11.53 -13.53 1.64
C VAL A 103 10.16 -14.18 1.50
N THR A 104 9.13 -13.36 1.39
CA THR A 104 7.75 -13.80 1.17
C THR A 104 7.31 -13.38 -0.22
N ILE A 105 6.84 -14.33 -1.02
CA ILE A 105 6.37 -14.09 -2.38
C ILE A 105 4.90 -14.47 -2.45
N LYS A 106 4.06 -13.50 -2.83
CA LYS A 106 2.64 -13.73 -3.08
C LYS A 106 2.44 -13.98 -4.57
N THR A 107 1.86 -15.12 -4.93
CA THR A 107 1.51 -15.43 -6.31
C THR A 107 0.12 -14.87 -6.63
N SER A 108 -0.02 -14.20 -7.77
CA SER A 108 -1.30 -13.59 -8.16
C SER A 108 -2.37 -14.65 -8.39
N CYS A 109 -3.62 -14.34 -8.04
CA CYS A 109 -4.78 -15.15 -8.41
C CYS A 109 -5.03 -15.21 -9.93
N SER A 110 -4.41 -14.30 -10.69
CA SER A 110 -4.41 -14.33 -12.17
C SER A 110 -3.20 -15.05 -12.76
N SER A 111 -2.38 -15.71 -11.93
CA SER A 111 -1.29 -16.57 -12.40
C SER A 111 -1.80 -17.90 -12.96
N VAL A 112 -0.90 -18.69 -13.54
CA VAL A 112 -1.15 -20.11 -13.85
C VAL A 112 -1.45 -20.89 -12.57
N SER A 113 -2.10 -22.06 -12.69
CA SER A 113 -2.50 -22.88 -11.53
C SER A 113 -1.32 -23.27 -10.65
N TYR A 114 -0.22 -23.68 -11.28
CA TYR A 114 1.09 -23.96 -10.69
C TYR A 114 2.13 -23.77 -11.80
N THR A 115 3.40 -23.58 -11.42
CA THR A 115 4.51 -23.47 -12.37
C THR A 115 5.58 -24.49 -12.00
N ARG A 116 6.18 -25.12 -13.01
CA ARG A 116 7.37 -25.98 -12.86
C ARG A 116 8.64 -25.25 -13.32
N ASP A 117 8.49 -23.97 -13.65
CA ASP A 117 9.61 -23.17 -14.11
C ASP A 117 10.58 -22.94 -12.96
N GLN A 118 11.87 -22.93 -13.29
CA GLN A 118 12.90 -22.58 -12.31
C GLN A 118 12.85 -21.09 -12.07
N ILE A 119 12.85 -20.70 -10.80
CA ILE A 119 12.80 -19.31 -10.38
C ILE A 119 14.07 -19.01 -9.59
N SER A 120 14.82 -18.01 -10.05
CA SER A 120 15.93 -17.43 -9.30
C SER A 120 15.55 -16.04 -8.79
N LEU A 121 16.15 -15.64 -7.68
CA LEU A 121 15.92 -14.36 -7.02
C LEU A 121 17.25 -13.71 -6.70
N ALA A 122 17.38 -12.41 -7.00
CA ALA A 122 18.50 -11.59 -6.56
C ALA A 122 18.00 -10.26 -6.00
N PHE A 123 18.59 -9.80 -4.90
CA PHE A 123 18.26 -8.50 -4.31
C PHE A 123 19.49 -7.91 -3.63
N GLY A 124 19.44 -6.62 -3.34
CA GLY A 124 20.56 -5.95 -2.69
C GLY A 124 20.34 -4.48 -2.44
N ASP A 125 21.44 -3.81 -2.07
CA ASP A 125 21.44 -2.42 -1.64
C ASP A 125 22.25 -1.49 -2.58
N ALA A 126 22.25 -0.20 -2.25
CA ALA A 126 22.93 0.83 -3.03
C ALA A 126 24.46 0.77 -2.91
N TYR A 127 25.00 -0.05 -2.00
CA TYR A 127 26.44 -0.18 -1.73
C TYR A 127 27.07 -1.37 -2.46
N GLY A 128 26.28 -2.10 -3.26
CA GLY A 128 26.76 -3.26 -4.02
C GLY A 128 26.71 -4.57 -3.25
N ASN A 129 26.13 -4.60 -2.05
CA ASN A 129 25.87 -5.88 -1.37
C ASN A 129 24.71 -6.57 -2.10
N GLN A 130 24.92 -7.83 -2.49
CA GLN A 130 23.95 -8.60 -3.25
C GLN A 130 23.75 -9.98 -2.62
N VAL A 131 22.49 -10.36 -2.44
CA VAL A 131 22.05 -11.71 -2.11
C VAL A 131 21.50 -12.36 -3.37
N TYR A 132 21.90 -13.60 -3.65
CA TYR A 132 21.45 -14.34 -4.83
C TYR A 132 21.04 -15.76 -4.46
N ALA A 133 19.78 -16.09 -4.70
CA ALA A 133 19.26 -17.45 -4.60
C ALA A 133 19.09 -18.02 -6.01
N PRO A 134 19.93 -19.00 -6.43
CA PRO A 134 19.90 -19.54 -7.79
C PRO A 134 18.62 -20.33 -8.07
N ARG A 135 18.03 -20.93 -7.03
CA ARG A 135 16.80 -21.70 -7.14
C ARG A 135 15.99 -21.54 -5.88
N ILE A 136 14.82 -20.90 -5.98
CA ILE A 136 13.85 -20.77 -4.90
C ILE A 136 12.56 -21.56 -5.18
N ASP A 137 12.41 -22.12 -6.37
CA ASP A 137 11.40 -23.14 -6.61
C ASP A 137 11.81 -24.45 -5.92
N ASP A 138 10.84 -25.07 -5.25
CA ASP A 138 10.98 -26.39 -4.67
C ASP A 138 10.02 -27.35 -5.42
N PRO A 139 10.56 -28.28 -6.23
CA PRO A 139 9.77 -29.23 -7.00
C PRO A 139 8.83 -30.10 -6.16
N SER A 140 9.08 -30.23 -4.85
CA SER A 140 8.37 -31.14 -3.96
C SER A 140 7.21 -30.51 -3.19
N THR A 141 7.15 -29.16 -3.09
CA THR A 141 6.23 -28.47 -2.17
C THR A 141 5.13 -27.66 -2.85
N ARG A 142 4.99 -27.76 -4.17
CA ARG A 142 4.00 -26.97 -4.95
C ARG A 142 4.14 -25.46 -4.68
N THR A 143 5.38 -25.00 -4.56
CA THR A 143 5.68 -23.57 -4.46
C THR A 143 5.13 -22.82 -5.67
N PHE A 144 4.68 -21.59 -5.46
CA PHE A 144 4.17 -20.69 -6.49
C PHE A 144 2.85 -21.11 -7.13
N GLU A 145 2.00 -21.82 -6.38
CA GLU A 145 0.59 -22.06 -6.75
C GLU A 145 -0.20 -20.74 -6.90
N ARG A 146 -1.24 -20.76 -7.73
CA ARG A 146 -2.16 -19.63 -7.87
C ARG A 146 -2.72 -19.20 -6.51
N CYS A 147 -2.74 -17.89 -6.25
CA CYS A 147 -3.22 -17.32 -4.98
C CYS A 147 -2.43 -17.80 -3.73
N SER A 148 -1.25 -18.40 -3.88
CA SER A 148 -0.43 -18.83 -2.74
C SER A 148 0.41 -17.70 -2.18
N THR A 149 0.94 -17.92 -0.98
CA THR A 149 2.04 -17.12 -0.43
C THR A 149 3.11 -18.08 0.09
N ASP A 150 4.28 -17.97 -0.50
CA ASP A 150 5.42 -18.85 -0.22
C ASP A 150 6.51 -18.05 0.51
N SER A 151 7.17 -18.65 1.50
CA SER A 151 8.20 -17.99 2.30
C SER A 151 9.50 -18.77 2.32
N PHE A 152 10.61 -18.06 2.14
CA PHE A 152 11.94 -18.61 1.99
C PHE A 152 12.89 -17.98 3.00
N GLN A 153 13.82 -18.77 3.52
CA GLN A 153 14.98 -18.25 4.26
C GLN A 153 16.18 -18.30 3.32
N ILE A 154 16.76 -17.13 3.05
CA ILE A 154 17.88 -16.98 2.12
C ILE A 154 19.06 -16.43 2.91
N LEU A 155 20.19 -17.12 2.85
CA LEU A 155 21.44 -16.64 3.41
C LEU A 155 22.16 -15.76 2.39
N GLY A 156 22.92 -14.78 2.86
CA GLY A 156 23.69 -13.90 1.99
C GLY A 156 24.51 -12.87 2.76
N PRO A 157 25.36 -12.10 2.07
CA PRO A 157 26.06 -10.99 2.71
C PRO A 157 25.05 -10.02 3.34
N CYS A 158 25.42 -9.44 4.48
CA CYS A 158 24.58 -8.45 5.13
C CYS A 158 24.46 -7.21 4.24
N THR A 159 23.23 -6.79 4.03
CA THR A 159 22.84 -5.61 3.27
C THR A 159 22.43 -4.51 4.23
N TYR A 160 22.54 -3.27 3.77
CA TYR A 160 21.81 -2.14 4.33
C TYR A 160 20.36 -2.16 3.81
N GLN A 161 19.77 -0.99 3.53
CA GLN A 161 18.43 -0.93 2.97
C GLN A 161 18.40 -1.55 1.57
N VAL A 162 17.68 -2.67 1.44
CA VAL A 162 17.39 -3.28 0.14
C VAL A 162 16.62 -2.26 -0.70
N CYS A 163 17.07 -2.08 -1.94
CA CYS A 163 16.52 -1.09 -2.87
C CYS A 163 16.36 -1.62 -4.29
N TYR A 164 16.78 -2.85 -4.56
CA TYR A 164 16.49 -3.53 -5.82
C TYR A 164 16.15 -5.00 -5.55
N VAL A 165 15.34 -5.57 -6.44
CA VAL A 165 15.03 -6.99 -6.49
C VAL A 165 14.78 -7.37 -7.94
N TYR A 166 15.29 -8.53 -8.35
CA TYR A 166 15.05 -9.11 -9.65
C TYR A 166 14.68 -10.58 -9.53
N LEU A 167 13.73 -10.99 -10.36
CA LEU A 167 13.34 -12.37 -10.59
C LEU A 167 13.87 -12.83 -11.94
N TYR A 168 14.24 -14.10 -12.04
CA TYR A 168 14.62 -14.74 -13.28
C TYR A 168 13.85 -16.05 -13.41
N ARG A 169 13.19 -16.26 -14.55
CA ARG A 169 12.38 -17.45 -14.82
C ARG A 169 12.92 -18.21 -16.01
N THR A 170 13.05 -19.52 -15.88
CA THR A 170 13.31 -20.44 -17.00
C THR A 170 12.35 -21.61 -16.99
N GLY A 171 11.67 -21.80 -18.11
CA GLY A 171 10.69 -22.86 -18.32
C GLY A 171 9.55 -22.37 -19.22
N TYR A 172 8.51 -23.19 -19.36
CA TYR A 172 7.44 -22.98 -20.33
C TYR A 172 6.09 -22.62 -19.70
N ASP A 173 5.91 -22.85 -18.40
CA ASP A 173 4.59 -22.73 -17.77
C ASP A 173 4.19 -21.26 -17.59
N GLY A 174 5.17 -20.39 -17.35
CA GLY A 174 4.93 -19.01 -16.97
C GLY A 174 4.63 -18.88 -15.48
N TRP A 175 4.73 -17.65 -14.97
CA TRP A 175 4.42 -17.35 -13.58
C TRP A 175 4.20 -15.84 -13.38
N LYS A 176 3.21 -15.49 -12.56
CA LYS A 176 2.83 -14.11 -12.24
C LYS A 176 2.86 -13.87 -10.72
N PRO A 177 3.96 -13.32 -10.18
CA PRO A 177 3.98 -12.84 -8.81
C PRO A 177 3.09 -11.59 -8.68
N GLU A 178 2.39 -11.48 -7.56
CA GLU A 178 1.73 -10.26 -7.12
C GLU A 178 2.74 -9.35 -6.43
N SER A 179 3.47 -9.87 -5.44
CA SER A 179 4.48 -9.11 -4.71
C SER A 179 5.63 -9.97 -4.17
N VAL A 180 6.76 -9.31 -3.91
CA VAL A 180 7.93 -9.87 -3.22
C VAL A 180 8.24 -8.97 -2.02
N SER A 181 8.15 -9.52 -0.81
CA SER A 181 8.48 -8.85 0.44
C SER A 181 9.79 -9.41 1.00
N ILE A 182 10.73 -8.54 1.35
CA ILE A 182 12.05 -8.92 1.88
C ILE A 182 12.19 -8.35 3.28
N TYR A 183 12.48 -9.23 4.23
CA TYR A 183 12.70 -8.92 5.64
C TYR A 183 14.14 -9.29 6.00
N GLY A 184 14.97 -8.29 6.26
CA GLY A 184 16.30 -8.46 6.83
C GLY A 184 16.30 -8.12 8.32
N TYR A 185 17.19 -8.75 9.10
CA TYR A 185 17.23 -8.57 10.56
C TYR A 185 17.53 -7.12 10.99
N TYR A 186 18.43 -6.43 10.28
CA TYR A 186 18.87 -5.06 10.60
C TYR A 186 18.29 -3.99 9.67
N THR A 187 17.38 -4.36 8.78
CA THR A 187 16.95 -3.51 7.65
C THR A 187 15.43 -3.37 7.67
N LYS A 188 14.89 -2.24 7.17
CA LYS A 188 13.43 -2.12 7.06
C LYS A 188 12.91 -3.10 6.03
N ALA A 189 11.82 -3.76 6.37
CA ALA A 189 11.09 -4.59 5.44
C ALA A 189 10.66 -3.76 4.22
N ILE A 190 10.79 -4.34 3.04
CA ILE A 190 10.42 -3.71 1.78
C ILE A 190 9.60 -4.67 0.93
N THR A 191 8.62 -4.13 0.22
CA THR A 191 7.73 -4.87 -0.66
C THR A 191 7.77 -4.29 -2.05
N PHE A 192 7.88 -5.15 -3.05
CA PHE A 192 7.86 -4.80 -4.47
C PHE A 192 6.67 -5.47 -5.15
N TYR A 193 5.82 -4.71 -5.85
CA TYR A 193 4.59 -5.23 -6.45
C TYR A 193 4.75 -5.43 -7.95
N TYR A 194 4.83 -6.70 -8.38
CA TYR A 194 5.03 -7.05 -9.78
C TYR A 194 3.72 -7.05 -10.56
N ASN A 195 2.73 -7.78 -10.04
CA ASN A 195 1.43 -8.08 -10.66
C ASN A 195 1.46 -8.23 -12.20
N THR A 196 2.51 -8.86 -12.74
CA THR A 196 2.75 -9.08 -14.18
C THR A 196 3.55 -10.37 -14.39
N PHE A 197 3.44 -10.97 -15.57
CA PHE A 197 4.14 -12.23 -15.86
C PHE A 197 5.65 -11.99 -15.95
N VAL A 198 6.43 -12.84 -15.29
CA VAL A 198 7.89 -12.79 -15.38
C VAL A 198 8.32 -13.29 -16.77
N PRO A 199 9.04 -12.48 -17.55
CA PRO A 199 9.52 -12.90 -18.87
C PRO A 199 10.50 -14.08 -18.79
N TYR A 200 10.59 -14.85 -19.86
CA TYR A 200 11.51 -15.99 -19.96
C TYR A 200 12.95 -15.51 -20.16
N GLY A 201 13.89 -16.08 -19.42
CA GLY A 201 15.33 -16.01 -19.71
C GLY A 201 15.96 -14.63 -19.54
N VAL A 202 15.32 -13.73 -18.80
CA VAL A 202 15.85 -12.38 -18.50
C VAL A 202 15.56 -12.00 -17.05
N TRP A 203 16.46 -11.21 -16.46
CA TRP A 203 16.24 -10.63 -15.14
C TRP A 203 15.19 -9.51 -15.23
N PHE A 204 14.21 -9.55 -14.34
CA PHE A 204 13.05 -8.68 -14.37
C PHE A 204 12.68 -8.22 -12.96
N GLY A 205 12.51 -6.91 -12.76
CA GLY A 205 12.21 -6.36 -11.43
C GLY A 205 12.51 -4.88 -11.28
N PHE A 206 12.90 -4.49 -10.07
CA PHE A 206 12.96 -3.09 -9.63
C PHE A 206 14.39 -2.71 -9.28
N ASN A 207 14.75 -1.46 -9.55
CA ASN A 207 15.97 -0.84 -9.02
C ASN A 207 15.69 0.62 -8.66
N GLN A 208 15.54 0.86 -7.36
CA GLN A 208 15.18 2.15 -6.78
C GLN A 208 16.32 2.73 -5.94
N CYS A 209 17.54 2.19 -6.06
CA CYS A 209 18.67 2.59 -5.22
C CYS A 209 19.06 4.07 -5.37
N GLY A 210 18.87 4.67 -6.54
CA GLY A 210 19.09 6.11 -6.75
C GLY A 210 18.14 7.00 -5.94
N SER A 211 16.89 6.57 -5.74
CA SER A 211 15.89 7.31 -4.98
C SER A 211 16.23 7.39 -3.49
N TYR A 212 16.85 6.34 -2.94
CA TYR A 212 17.30 6.32 -1.54
C TYR A 212 18.48 7.27 -1.30
N LEU A 213 19.41 7.38 -2.26
CA LEU A 213 20.52 8.33 -2.18
C LEU A 213 20.02 9.79 -2.22
N ALA A 214 19.03 10.09 -3.07
CA ALA A 214 18.42 11.42 -3.16
C ALA A 214 17.62 11.81 -1.90
N SER A 215 16.95 10.85 -1.25
CA SER A 215 16.24 11.09 0.00
C SER A 215 17.17 11.36 1.20
N THR A 216 18.42 10.86 1.14
CA THR A 216 19.43 11.08 2.18
C THR A 216 20.22 12.37 1.95
N SER A 217 20.23 12.90 0.72
CA SER A 217 20.95 14.11 0.34
C SER A 217 20.13 15.40 0.41
N SER A 218 18.92 15.39 0.97
CA SER A 218 18.22 16.65 1.30
C SER A 218 18.71 17.12 2.67
N PRO A 219 19.59 18.14 2.77
CA PRO A 219 19.83 18.76 4.06
C PRO A 219 18.55 19.54 4.37
N SER A 220 17.92 19.23 5.50
CA SER A 220 16.97 20.15 6.11
C SER A 220 17.69 21.49 6.27
N SER A 221 17.30 22.47 5.47
CA SER A 221 17.82 23.83 5.57
C SER A 221 17.59 24.31 6.99
N ALA A 222 18.66 24.38 7.79
CA ALA A 222 18.67 25.06 9.06
C ALA A 222 18.42 26.54 8.76
N ALA A 223 17.24 27.05 9.12
CA ALA A 223 17.00 28.47 9.21
C ALA A 223 17.76 28.99 10.44
N ALA A 224 18.78 29.79 10.17
CA ALA A 224 19.44 30.67 11.14
C ALA A 224 18.63 31.96 11.31
#